data_AF-A0A344L9R6-F1
#
_entry.id   AF-A0A344L9R6-F1
#
_cell.length_a   1.000
_cell.length_b   1.000
_cell.length_c   1.000
_cell.angle_alpha   90.00
_cell.angle_beta   90.00
_cell.angle_gamma   90.00
#
_symmetry.space_group_name_H-M   'P 1'
#
loop_
_entity.id
_entity.type
_entity.pdbx_description
1 polymer ?
#
loop_
_entity_poly.entity_id
_entity_poly.type
_entity_poly.pdbx_seq_one_letter_code
_entity_poly.pdbx_strand_id
1 'polypeptide(L)'
;MSFNLASFVPRQRTHTPRVIAVRLRAGTTLSSGRTCGETDREVHYIPTPEAVNTTGTTTALCETVLHRGDLEFVEGHRGVPCTSCFLRYLNPLTSVQVPRQRNGRVW
;
A
#
# COMPACT_ATOMS: atom_id res chain seq x y z
N MET A 1 9.95 -14.31 44.46
CA MET A 1 10.10 -13.08 43.64
C MET A 1 9.29 -13.29 42.37
N SER A 2 8.17 -12.58 42.23
CA SER A 2 7.20 -12.81 41.15
C SER A 2 7.38 -11.76 40.05
N PHE A 3 7.75 -12.17 38.84
CA PHE A 3 7.87 -11.27 37.70
C PHE A 3 6.51 -11.14 37.01
N ASN A 4 5.98 -9.91 36.98
CA ASN A 4 4.71 -9.58 36.35
C ASN A 4 4.92 -9.46 34.83
N LEU A 5 4.33 -10.37 34.04
CA LEU A 5 4.49 -10.47 32.59
C LEU A 5 3.60 -9.52 31.77
N ALA A 6 2.92 -8.57 32.42
CA ALA A 6 1.82 -7.82 31.79
C ALA A 6 2.18 -6.46 31.15
N SER A 7 3.46 -6.09 31.00
CA SER A 7 3.82 -4.69 30.71
C SER A 7 4.56 -4.43 29.40
N PHE A 8 4.65 -5.40 28.49
CA PHE A 8 5.29 -5.19 27.18
C PHE A 8 4.36 -5.62 26.04
N VAL A 9 3.23 -4.95 25.92
CA VAL A 9 2.60 -4.80 24.60
C VAL A 9 3.27 -3.58 23.98
N PRO A 10 4.30 -3.73 23.13
CA PRO A 10 4.81 -2.58 22.39
C PRO A 10 3.63 -1.99 21.65
N ARG A 11 3.31 -0.73 21.97
CA ARG A 11 2.32 0.07 21.26
C ARG A 11 2.87 0.23 19.85
N GLN A 12 2.56 -0.72 18.97
CA GLN A 12 2.86 -0.65 17.55
C GLN A 12 2.14 0.59 17.07
N ARG A 13 2.85 1.72 17.00
CA ARG A 13 2.49 2.78 16.06
C ARG A 13 2.70 2.15 14.70
N THR A 14 1.68 1.45 14.23
CA THR A 14 1.58 0.93 12.88
C THR A 14 1.78 2.12 11.98
N HIS A 15 2.96 2.22 11.37
CA HIS A 15 3.20 3.15 10.29
C HIS A 15 2.34 2.66 9.14
N THR A 16 1.07 3.09 9.11
CA THR A 16 0.15 2.74 8.04
C THR A 16 0.78 3.29 6.77
N PRO A 17 1.17 2.45 5.80
CA PRO A 17 1.76 2.93 4.57
C PRO A 17 0.73 3.86 3.92
N ARG A 18 1.13 5.10 3.65
CA ARG A 18 0.27 6.02 2.89
C ARG A 18 0.14 5.40 1.50
N VAL A 19 -1.07 4.95 1.18
CA VAL A 19 -1.40 4.31 -0.10
C VAL A 19 -2.59 5.02 -0.72
N ILE A 20 -2.66 4.97 -2.05
CA ILE A 20 -3.82 5.42 -2.82
C ILE A 20 -4.46 4.18 -3.45
N ALA A 21 -5.77 4.03 -3.27
CA ALA A 21 -6.56 2.99 -3.89
C ALA A 21 -6.93 3.38 -5.32
N VAL A 22 -6.64 2.50 -6.27
CA VAL A 22 -6.96 2.67 -7.68
C VAL A 22 -7.53 1.39 -8.26
N ARG A 23 -8.23 1.48 -9.38
CA ARG A 23 -8.60 0.32 -10.20
C ARG A 23 -8.52 0.69 -11.67
N LEU A 24 -8.51 -0.32 -12.53
CA LEU A 24 -8.60 -0.11 -13.97
C LEU A 24 -9.98 0.46 -14.34
N ARG A 25 -9.98 1.39 -15.30
CA ARG A 25 -11.21 1.88 -15.93
C ARG A 25 -11.85 0.75 -16.74
N ALA A 26 -13.17 0.71 -16.76
CA ALA A 26 -13.85 -0.18 -17.69
C ALA A 26 -13.46 0.18 -19.14
N GLY A 27 -13.25 -0.85 -19.97
CA GLY A 27 -12.94 -0.63 -21.38
C GLY A 27 -11.46 -0.39 -21.70
N THR A 28 -10.56 -0.31 -20.71
CA THR A 28 -9.11 -0.19 -20.98
C THR A 28 -8.54 -1.47 -21.57
N THR A 29 -7.65 -1.33 -22.55
CA THR A 29 -6.96 -2.46 -23.16
C THR A 29 -5.84 -2.93 -22.24
N LEU A 30 -5.91 -4.19 -21.79
CA LEU A 30 -4.87 -4.83 -21.02
C LEU A 30 -3.65 -5.13 -21.90
N SER A 31 -2.50 -5.40 -21.29
CA SER A 31 -1.28 -5.85 -22.00
C SER A 31 -1.48 -7.15 -22.80
N SER A 32 -2.48 -7.95 -22.42
CA SER A 32 -2.90 -9.15 -23.16
C SER A 32 -3.73 -8.87 -24.42
N GLY A 33 -4.07 -7.61 -24.71
CA GLY A 33 -4.95 -7.21 -25.80
C GLY A 33 -6.44 -7.38 -25.49
N ARG A 34 -6.79 -7.95 -24.32
CA ARG A 34 -8.17 -8.08 -23.85
C ARG A 34 -8.68 -6.75 -23.27
N THR A 35 -9.96 -6.47 -23.46
CA THR A 35 -10.65 -5.36 -22.79
C THR A 35 -10.89 -5.67 -21.31
N CYS A 36 -10.55 -4.73 -20.44
CA CYS A 36 -10.79 -4.79 -19.00
C CYS A 36 -12.29 -4.96 -18.71
N GLY A 37 -12.66 -6.13 -18.17
CA GLY A 37 -13.99 -6.44 -17.68
C GLY A 37 -14.09 -6.25 -16.16
N GLU A 38 -15.28 -6.49 -15.58
CA GLU A 38 -15.49 -6.25 -14.13
C GLU A 38 -14.59 -7.10 -13.23
N THR A 39 -14.24 -8.32 -13.66
CA THR A 39 -13.30 -9.20 -12.96
C THR A 39 -11.87 -8.66 -12.91
N ASP A 40 -11.51 -7.76 -13.83
CA ASP A 40 -10.19 -7.14 -13.91
C ASP A 40 -10.12 -5.82 -13.13
N ARG A 41 -11.26 -5.36 -12.58
CA ARG A 41 -11.39 -4.09 -11.85
C ARG A 41 -11.18 -4.25 -10.35
N GLU A 42 -10.26 -5.13 -9.99
CA GLU A 42 -9.80 -5.23 -8.61
C GLU A 42 -9.08 -3.93 -8.19
N VAL A 43 -9.17 -3.63 -6.89
CA VAL A 43 -8.57 -2.42 -6.32
C VAL A 43 -7.13 -2.70 -5.97
N HIS A 44 -6.22 -1.98 -6.62
CA HIS A 44 -4.80 -1.98 -6.34
C HIS A 44 -4.44 -0.82 -5.41
N TYR A 45 -3.47 -1.04 -4.52
CA TYR A 45 -2.93 0.00 -3.65
C TYR A 45 -1.59 0.47 -4.19
N ILE A 46 -1.44 1.77 -4.42
CA ILE A 46 -0.18 2.38 -4.86
C ILE A 46 0.44 3.12 -3.67
N PRO A 47 1.72 2.91 -3.34
CA PRO A 47 2.42 3.73 -2.36
C PRO A 47 2.35 5.22 -2.73
N THR A 48 1.97 6.09 -1.80
CA THR A 48 1.88 7.54 -2.04
C THR A 48 3.12 8.16 -2.72
N PRO A 49 4.39 7.83 -2.39
CA PRO A 49 5.53 8.42 -3.11
C PRO A 49 5.51 8.11 -4.62
N GLU A 50 5.05 6.94 -5.03
CA GLU A 50 4.83 6.61 -6.45
C GLU A 50 3.58 7.29 -7.01
N ALA A 51 2.59 7.48 -6.13
CA ALA A 51 1.33 8.14 -6.45
C ALA A 51 1.48 9.64 -6.80
N VAL A 52 2.58 10.30 -6.39
CA VAL A 52 2.86 11.73 -6.69
C VAL A 52 3.32 11.94 -8.13
N ASN A 53 3.86 10.91 -8.80
CA ASN A 53 4.35 11.07 -10.18
C ASN A 53 3.19 11.33 -11.14
N THR A 54 3.13 12.45 -11.86
CA THR A 54 1.93 12.84 -12.60
C THR A 54 1.81 12.25 -14.01
N THR A 55 2.88 11.63 -14.54
CA THR A 55 2.91 11.07 -15.90
C THR A 55 3.55 9.68 -15.93
N GLY A 56 3.05 8.80 -16.81
CA GLY A 56 3.62 7.47 -17.06
C GLY A 56 2.97 6.32 -16.28
N THR A 57 3.81 5.36 -15.86
CA THR A 57 3.41 4.16 -15.14
C THR A 57 3.62 4.31 -13.63
N THR A 58 2.94 3.47 -12.87
CA THR A 58 3.07 3.38 -11.41
C THR A 58 3.05 1.91 -11.01
N THR A 59 3.68 1.57 -9.90
CA THR A 59 3.72 0.18 -9.42
C THR A 59 2.75 0.04 -8.26
N ALA A 60 1.85 -0.93 -8.36
CA ALA A 60 1.00 -1.31 -7.23
C ALA A 60 1.80 -2.09 -6.19
N LEU A 61 1.28 -2.20 -4.98
CA LEU A 61 1.86 -3.06 -3.95
C LEU A 61 2.00 -4.51 -4.41
N CYS A 62 1.14 -5.01 -5.30
CA CYS A 62 1.26 -6.35 -5.90
C CYS A 62 2.31 -6.45 -7.01
N GLU A 63 3.17 -5.44 -7.19
CA GLU A 63 4.20 -5.34 -8.24
C GLU A 63 3.67 -5.19 -9.67
N THR A 64 2.34 -5.12 -9.85
CA THR A 64 1.75 -4.85 -11.14
C THR A 64 2.08 -3.42 -11.58
N VAL A 65 2.65 -3.30 -12.78
CA VAL A 65 2.88 -2.01 -13.44
C VAL A 65 1.58 -1.58 -14.10
N LEU A 66 1.07 -0.42 -13.68
CA LEU A 66 -0.19 0.14 -14.14
C LEU A 66 0.07 1.46 -14.87
N HIS A 67 -0.59 1.66 -15.99
CA HIS A 67 -0.51 2.92 -16.72
C HIS A 67 -1.54 3.91 -16.18
N ARG A 68 -1.11 5.12 -15.79
CA ARG A 68 -2.02 6.06 -15.09
C ARG A 68 -3.23 6.47 -15.89
N GLY A 69 -3.12 6.56 -17.22
CA GLY A 69 -4.25 6.89 -18.09
C GLY A 69 -5.41 5.90 -17.98
N ASP A 70 -5.10 4.67 -17.60
CA ASP A 70 -6.06 3.56 -17.51
C ASP A 70 -6.66 3.40 -16.11
N LEU A 71 -6.26 4.25 -15.16
CA LEU A 71 -6.66 4.15 -13.78
C LEU A 71 -7.75 5.17 -13.42
N GLU A 72 -8.62 4.74 -12.52
CA GLU A 72 -9.51 5.61 -11.77
C GLU A 72 -9.26 5.46 -10.27
N PHE A 73 -9.34 6.58 -9.56
CA PHE A 73 -9.17 6.62 -8.12
C PHE A 73 -10.41 6.06 -7.44
N VAL A 74 -10.19 5.22 -6.44
CA VAL A 74 -11.26 4.63 -5.65
C VAL A 74 -11.33 5.39 -4.34
N GLU A 75 -12.42 6.14 -4.13
CA GLU A 75 -12.69 6.77 -2.86
C GLU A 75 -13.25 5.74 -1.85
N GLY A 76 -12.62 5.63 -0.68
CA GLY A 76 -13.03 4.72 0.38
C GLY A 76 -12.72 3.24 0.11
N HIS A 77 -13.45 2.34 0.78
CA HIS A 77 -13.27 0.88 0.67
C HIS A 77 -14.24 0.23 -0.33
N ARG A 78 -14.41 0.83 -1.51
CA ARG A 78 -15.33 0.29 -2.54
C ARG A 78 -14.61 -0.64 -3.51
N GLY A 79 -15.25 -1.74 -3.88
CA GLY A 79 -14.70 -2.73 -4.82
C GLY A 79 -13.93 -3.85 -4.13
N VAL A 80 -13.68 -4.92 -4.88
CA VAL A 80 -12.91 -6.08 -4.40
C VAL A 80 -11.42 -5.72 -4.45
N PRO A 81 -10.68 -5.77 -3.33
CA PRO A 81 -9.26 -5.47 -3.36
C PRO A 81 -8.48 -6.61 -4.02
N CYS A 82 -7.43 -6.24 -4.74
CA CYS A 82 -6.42 -7.18 -5.18
C CYS A 82 -5.84 -7.87 -3.93
N THR A 83 -5.97 -9.19 -3.87
CA THR A 83 -5.63 -9.96 -2.65
C THR A 83 -4.17 -9.73 -2.24
N SER A 84 -3.25 -9.71 -3.20
CA SER A 84 -1.83 -9.41 -2.95
C SER A 84 -1.61 -7.99 -2.41
N CYS A 85 -2.27 -6.98 -3.00
CA CYS A 85 -2.22 -5.61 -2.49
C CYS A 85 -2.75 -5.52 -1.05
N PHE A 86 -3.88 -6.18 -0.76
CA PHE A 86 -4.50 -6.15 0.55
C PHE A 86 -3.62 -6.80 1.63
N LEU A 87 -3.04 -7.97 1.34
CA LEU A 87 -2.13 -8.65 2.27
C LEU A 87 -0.87 -7.81 2.57
N ARG A 88 -0.28 -7.17 1.55
CA ARG A 88 0.88 -6.29 1.72
C ARG A 88 0.54 -4.97 2.42
N TYR A 89 -0.68 -4.46 2.23
CA TYR A 89 -1.18 -3.30 2.97
C TYR A 89 -1.36 -3.61 4.47
N LEU A 90 -1.93 -4.79 4.79
CA LEU A 90 -2.12 -5.25 6.17
C LEU A 90 -0.82 -5.61 6.88
N ASN A 91 0.21 -6.00 6.13
CA ASN A 91 1.51 -6.37 6.66
C ASN A 91 2.55 -5.30 6.28
N PRO A 92 2.54 -4.12 6.92
CA PRO A 92 3.52 -3.09 6.63
C PRO A 92 4.90 -3.67 6.92
N LEU A 93 5.71 -3.84 5.86
CA LEU A 93 7.09 -4.30 5.99
C LEU A 93 7.76 -3.47 7.09
N THR A 94 8.05 -4.13 8.21
CA THR A 94 8.82 -3.60 9.33
C THR A 94 10.24 -3.34 8.88
N SER A 95 10.47 -2.25 8.14
CA SER A 95 11.82 -1.77 7.85
C SER A 95 11.83 -0.28 7.48
N VAL A 96 11.25 0.56 8.33
CA VAL A 96 11.75 1.94 8.45
C VAL A 96 12.63 1.94 9.68
N GLN A 97 13.95 1.94 9.48
CA GLN A 97 14.89 2.22 10.55
C GLN A 97 14.70 3.68 10.98
N VAL A 98 13.95 3.90 12.05
CA VAL A 98 13.92 5.19 12.73
C VAL A 98 15.32 5.40 13.32
N PRO A 99 16.06 6.46 12.96
CA PRO A 99 17.35 6.74 13.56
C PRO A 99 17.18 6.84 15.07
N ARG A 100 17.93 6.02 15.83
CA ARG A 100 17.98 6.14 17.30
C ARG A 100 18.41 7.57 17.64
N GLN A 101 17.51 8.35 18.22
CA GLN A 101 17.88 9.62 18.84
C GLN A 101 18.92 9.33 19.93
N ARG A 102 20.15 9.77 19.72
CA ARG A 102 21.25 9.65 20.68
C ARG A 102 20.96 10.61 21.83
N ASN A 103 20.21 10.17 22.83
CA ASN A 103 20.11 10.86 24.11
C ASN A 103 21.45 10.71 24.86
N GLY A 104 22.44 11.49 24.44
CA GLY A 104 23.65 11.71 25.22
C GLY A 104 23.39 12.77 26.26
N ARG A 105 22.86 12.38 27.43
CA ARG A 105 23.11 13.13 28.67
C ARG A 105 24.48 12.72 29.17
N VAL A 106 25.41 13.67 29.14
CA VAL A 106 26.66 13.60 29.89
C VAL A 106 26.33 14.08 31.30
N TRP A 107 26.67 13.28 32.31
CA TRP A 107 26.76 13.69 33.71
C TRP A 107 28.15 14.26 33.95
#